data_AF-A0A820P1F0-F1
#
_entry.id   AF-A0A820P1F0-F1
#
_cell.length_a   1.000
_cell.length_b   1.000
_cell.length_c   1.000
_cell.angle_alpha   90.00
_cell.angle_beta   90.00
_cell.angle_gamma   90.00
#
_symmetry.space_group_name_H-M   'P 1'
#
loop_
_entity.id
_entity.type
_entity.pdbx_description
1 polymer ?
#
loop_
_entity_poly.entity_id
_entity_poly.type
_entity_poly.pdbx_seq_one_letter_code
_entity_poly.pdbx_strand_id
1 'polypeptide(L)'
;SRQATCERAPSYVGVKPTILIYNSDTLETPLYTAIKDIRAIRSDECLWIDVPVTQDEALLTSISERFKIHPLVIADIETTEQRTKLDVFEDAFFLVLKLIYPTRGTDETSIDQICFYMKENILITFQQKPKEIFDPIKSNV
;
A
#
# COMPACT_ATOMS: atom_id res chain seq x y z
N SER A 1 24.05 12.78 -28.93
CA SER A 1 23.12 13.17 -27.86
C SER A 1 22.07 12.07 -27.73
N ARG A 2 22.19 11.23 -26.69
CA ARG A 2 21.34 10.05 -26.49
C ARG A 2 19.92 10.52 -26.15
N GLN A 3 18.96 10.21 -27.01
CA GLN A 3 17.54 10.30 -26.68
C GLN A 3 17.29 9.30 -25.55
N ALA A 4 16.91 9.80 -24.37
CA ALA A 4 16.27 8.99 -23.37
C ALA A 4 14.93 8.53 -23.97
N THR A 5 14.85 7.25 -24.35
CA THR A 5 13.57 6.59 -24.57
C THR A 5 12.84 6.64 -23.24
N CYS A 6 11.86 7.53 -23.15
CA CYS A 6 10.86 7.51 -22.09
C CYS A 6 10.09 6.19 -22.28
N GLU A 7 10.58 5.13 -21.63
CA GLU A 7 9.80 3.91 -21.47
C GLU A 7 8.48 4.32 -20.83
N ARG A 8 7.39 4.13 -21.58
CA ARG A 8 6.03 4.34 -21.07
C ARG A 8 5.92 3.51 -19.79
N ALA A 9 5.73 4.18 -18.65
CA ALA A 9 5.48 3.48 -17.40
C ALA A 9 4.32 2.50 -17.63
N PRO A 10 4.45 1.22 -17.25
CA PRO A 10 3.37 0.25 -17.38
C PRO A 10 2.11 0.81 -16.71
N SER A 11 0.98 0.80 -17.42
CA SER A 11 -0.29 1.27 -16.89
C SER A 11 -0.86 0.19 -15.96
N TYR A 12 -0.79 0.41 -14.66
CA TYR A 12 -1.37 -0.48 -13.65
C TYR A 12 -2.86 -0.19 -13.36
N VAL A 13 -3.57 0.33 -14.36
CA VAL A 13 -4.98 0.71 -14.22
C VAL A 13 -5.81 -0.55 -13.99
N GLY A 14 -6.56 -0.59 -12.88
CA GLY A 14 -7.47 -1.68 -12.55
C GLY A 14 -6.88 -2.81 -11.70
N VAL A 15 -5.64 -2.69 -11.19
CA VAL A 15 -5.12 -3.63 -10.19
C VAL A 15 -5.85 -3.39 -8.87
N LYS A 16 -6.56 -4.41 -8.37
CA LYS A 16 -7.39 -4.29 -7.17
C LYS A 16 -6.58 -4.45 -5.89
N PRO A 17 -6.91 -3.73 -4.81
CA PRO A 17 -6.33 -3.98 -3.50
C PRO A 17 -6.73 -5.36 -3.00
N THR A 18 -5.83 -5.99 -2.25
CA THR A 18 -6.14 -7.21 -1.48
C THR A 18 -6.59 -6.81 -0.09
N ILE A 19 -7.67 -7.42 0.40
CA ILE A 19 -8.21 -7.14 1.73
C ILE A 19 -8.20 -8.43 2.54
N LEU A 20 -7.58 -8.38 3.71
CA LEU A 20 -7.52 -9.46 4.67
C LEU A 20 -8.14 -8.98 5.99
N ILE A 21 -9.04 -9.76 6.56
CA ILE A 21 -9.55 -9.56 7.92
C ILE A 21 -9.21 -10.82 8.69
N TYR A 22 -8.52 -10.69 9.82
CA TYR A 22 -8.01 -11.86 10.54
C TYR A 22 -7.95 -11.66 12.04
N ASN A 23 -7.89 -12.74 12.78
CA ASN A 23 -7.61 -12.77 14.22
C ASN A 23 -6.78 -14.02 14.57
N SER A 24 -6.72 -14.43 15.83
CA SER A 24 -6.00 -15.63 16.26
C SER A 24 -6.52 -16.94 15.67
N ASP A 25 -7.77 -16.96 15.18
CA ASP A 25 -8.50 -18.19 14.85
C ASP A 25 -8.96 -18.24 13.39
N THR A 26 -9.06 -17.09 12.73
CA THR A 26 -9.71 -16.96 11.41
C THR A 26 -8.97 -16.00 10.50
N LEU A 27 -9.00 -16.31 9.21
CA LEU A 27 -8.58 -15.45 8.11
C LEU A 27 -9.70 -15.37 7.07
N GLU A 28 -10.15 -14.16 6.78
CA GLU A 28 -11.13 -13.83 5.73
C GLU A 28 -10.44 -13.00 4.64
N THR A 29 -10.65 -13.37 3.38
CA THR A 29 -10.22 -12.58 2.21
C THR A 29 -11.43 -12.13 1.38
N PRO A 30 -12.26 -11.20 1.89
CA PRO A 30 -13.50 -10.79 1.25
C PRO A 30 -13.26 -10.06 -0.07
N LEU A 31 -14.15 -10.28 -1.03
CA LEU A 31 -14.19 -9.54 -2.28
C LEU A 31 -15.07 -8.30 -2.13
N TYR A 32 -14.45 -7.17 -1.78
CA TYR A 32 -15.14 -5.88 -1.80
C TYR A 32 -15.01 -5.20 -3.17
N THR A 33 -16.11 -4.65 -3.66
CA THR A 33 -16.13 -3.85 -4.90
C THR A 33 -15.76 -2.39 -4.66
N ALA A 34 -15.95 -1.89 -3.45
CA ALA A 34 -15.55 -0.55 -3.05
C ALA A 34 -15.07 -0.52 -1.58
N ILE A 35 -14.09 0.34 -1.30
CA ILE A 35 -13.51 0.50 0.05
C ILE A 35 -14.56 0.92 1.09
N LYS A 36 -15.56 1.70 0.67
CA LYS A 36 -16.68 2.11 1.53
C LYS A 36 -17.53 0.94 2.04
N ASP A 37 -17.55 -0.18 1.33
CA ASP A 37 -18.37 -1.35 1.65
C ASP A 37 -17.70 -2.25 2.71
N ILE A 38 -16.45 -1.96 3.08
CA ILE A 38 -15.74 -2.69 4.15
C ILE A 38 -16.50 -2.49 5.46
N ARG A 39 -16.91 -3.62 6.06
CA ARG A 39 -17.66 -3.65 7.32
C ARG A 39 -16.85 -3.05 8.47
N ALA A 40 -17.52 -2.76 9.58
CA ALA A 40 -16.82 -2.47 10.83
C ALA A 40 -15.99 -3.70 11.26
N ILE A 41 -14.75 -3.44 11.70
CA ILE A 41 -13.82 -4.46 12.17
C ILE A 41 -14.04 -4.63 13.67
N ARG A 42 -14.15 -5.89 14.11
CA ARG A 42 -14.33 -6.19 15.53
C ARG A 42 -13.04 -5.90 16.29
N SER A 43 -13.13 -5.68 17.60
CA SER A 43 -11.96 -5.36 18.43
C SER A 43 -10.92 -6.48 18.50
N ASP A 44 -11.32 -7.72 18.26
CA ASP A 44 -10.46 -8.91 18.20
C ASP A 44 -9.92 -9.19 16.79
N GLU A 45 -10.34 -8.43 15.78
CA GLU A 45 -9.90 -8.58 14.39
C GLU A 45 -8.86 -7.53 14.01
N CYS A 46 -8.05 -7.84 13.01
CA CYS A 46 -7.17 -6.93 12.31
C CYS A 46 -7.63 -6.81 10.84
N LEU A 47 -7.55 -5.62 10.27
CA LEU A 47 -7.79 -5.35 8.85
C LEU A 47 -6.47 -5.00 8.18
N TRP A 48 -6.10 -5.76 7.16
CA TRP A 48 -4.99 -5.42 6.28
C TRP A 48 -5.48 -5.16 4.86
N ILE A 49 -5.26 -3.94 4.37
CA ILE A 49 -5.48 -3.56 2.98
C ILE A 49 -4.13 -3.41 2.30
N ASP A 50 -3.83 -4.28 1.33
CA ASP A 50 -2.65 -4.18 0.49
C ASP A 50 -2.99 -3.53 -0.85
N VAL A 51 -2.58 -2.27 -1.00
CA VAL A 51 -2.77 -1.44 -2.18
C VAL A 51 -1.55 -1.61 -3.10
N PRO A 52 -1.70 -2.30 -4.25
CA PRO A 52 -0.57 -2.70 -5.08
C PRO A 52 0.01 -1.55 -5.91
N VAL A 53 -0.74 -0.45 -6.09
CA VAL A 53 -0.28 0.76 -6.78
C VAL A 53 -0.87 2.02 -6.18
N THR A 54 -0.08 3.09 -6.11
CA THR A 54 -0.51 4.42 -5.65
C THR A 54 -1.04 5.32 -6.76
N GLN A 55 -1.04 4.88 -8.02
CA GLN A 55 -1.43 5.70 -9.17
C GLN A 55 -2.96 5.76 -9.41
N ASP A 56 -3.76 5.12 -8.55
CA ASP A 56 -5.23 5.15 -8.62
C ASP A 56 -5.78 6.19 -7.63
N GLU A 57 -5.96 7.43 -8.11
CA GLU A 57 -6.45 8.57 -7.31
C GLU A 57 -7.83 8.30 -6.70
N ALA A 58 -8.71 7.59 -7.42
CA ALA A 58 -10.06 7.28 -6.93
C ALA A 58 -10.02 6.29 -5.77
N LEU A 59 -9.14 5.28 -5.85
CA LEU A 59 -8.89 4.35 -4.77
C LEU A 59 -8.26 5.06 -3.56
N LEU A 60 -7.21 5.88 -3.76
CA LEU A 60 -6.56 6.62 -2.69
C LEU A 60 -7.53 7.57 -1.98
N THR A 61 -8.37 8.28 -2.74
CA THR A 61 -9.42 9.14 -2.18
C THR A 61 -10.40 8.33 -1.34
N SER A 62 -10.89 7.19 -1.85
CA SER A 62 -11.82 6.32 -1.14
C SER A 62 -11.23 5.79 0.18
N ILE A 63 -9.94 5.42 0.17
CA ILE A 63 -9.22 4.98 1.37
C ILE A 63 -9.06 6.15 2.36
N SER A 64 -8.64 7.31 1.87
CA SER A 64 -8.43 8.51 2.67
C SER A 64 -9.71 8.90 3.42
N GLU A 65 -10.83 8.97 2.72
CA GLU A 65 -12.13 9.31 3.31
C GLU A 65 -12.60 8.25 4.31
N ARG A 66 -12.49 6.96 3.96
CA ARG A 66 -12.97 5.86 4.81
C ARG A 66 -12.22 5.75 6.13
N PHE A 67 -10.90 5.90 6.09
CA PHE A 67 -10.01 5.73 7.25
C PHE A 67 -9.59 7.06 7.89
N LYS A 68 -10.09 8.19 7.36
CA LYS A 68 -9.77 9.55 7.80
C LYS A 68 -8.26 9.82 7.81
N ILE A 69 -7.59 9.43 6.72
CA ILE A 69 -6.16 9.63 6.55
C ILE A 69 -5.90 11.13 6.31
N HIS A 70 -4.92 11.70 7.00
CA HIS A 70 -4.60 13.11 6.87
C HIS A 70 -4.12 13.42 5.43
N PRO A 71 -4.55 14.52 4.78
CA PRO A 71 -4.16 14.85 3.41
C PRO A 71 -2.65 14.90 3.16
N LEU A 72 -1.86 15.31 4.17
CA LEU A 72 -0.39 15.28 4.09
C LEU A 72 0.18 13.87 3.89
N VAL A 73 -0.44 12.86 4.52
CA VAL A 73 -0.03 11.46 4.34
C VAL A 73 -0.33 10.98 2.93
N ILE A 74 -1.47 11.39 2.35
CA ILE A 74 -1.81 11.07 0.95
C ILE A 74 -0.80 11.72 0.00
N ALA A 75 -0.48 12.99 0.19
CA ALA A 75 0.52 13.69 -0.61
C ALA A 75 1.91 13.00 -0.52
N ASP A 76 2.27 12.49 0.65
CA ASP A 76 3.51 11.73 0.83
C ASP A 76 3.48 10.35 0.16
N ILE A 77 2.33 9.67 0.15
CA ILE A 77 2.13 8.39 -0.56
C ILE A 77 2.30 8.58 -2.07
N GLU A 78 1.81 9.69 -2.61
CA GLU A 78 1.92 10.04 -4.03
C GLU A 78 3.34 10.48 -4.42
N THR A 79 4.15 10.91 -3.45
CA THR A 79 5.51 11.37 -3.68
C THR A 79 6.49 10.19 -3.79
N THR A 80 7.04 9.98 -5.00
CA THR A 80 7.89 8.82 -5.33
C THR A 80 9.32 8.85 -4.76
N GLU A 81 9.82 10.03 -4.38
CA GLU A 81 11.20 10.22 -3.89
C GLU A 81 11.29 10.63 -2.41
N GLN A 82 10.25 10.33 -1.62
CA GLN A 82 10.28 10.57 -0.18
C GLN A 82 11.45 9.82 0.48
N ARG A 83 12.06 10.42 1.51
CA ARG A 83 13.06 9.72 2.34
C ARG A 83 12.36 8.73 3.25
N THR A 84 13.07 7.68 3.65
CA THR A 84 12.58 6.80 4.71
C THR A 84 12.35 7.61 5.98
N LYS A 85 11.14 7.50 6.51
CA LYS A 85 10.69 8.26 7.68
C LYS A 85 9.58 7.53 8.41
N LEU A 86 9.42 7.85 9.69
CA LEU A 86 8.27 7.48 10.51
C LEU A 86 7.65 8.78 11.02
N ASP A 87 6.40 9.03 10.64
CA ASP A 87 5.60 10.11 11.17
C ASP A 87 4.59 9.54 12.17
N VAL A 88 4.58 10.09 13.38
CA VAL A 88 3.69 9.68 14.47
C VAL A 88 2.59 10.72 14.61
N PHE A 89 1.35 10.29 14.45
CA PHE A 89 0.14 11.07 14.70
C PHE A 89 -0.49 10.64 16.02
N GLU A 90 -1.53 11.35 16.47
CA GLU A 90 -2.22 11.03 17.72
C GLU A 90 -2.83 9.62 17.72
N ASP A 91 -3.38 9.19 16.58
CA ASP A 91 -4.10 7.92 16.43
C ASP A 91 -3.53 7.01 15.33
N ALA A 92 -2.39 7.37 14.74
CA ALA A 92 -1.83 6.63 13.61
C ALA A 92 -0.31 6.74 13.49
N PHE A 93 0.29 5.77 12.81
CA PHE A 93 1.68 5.78 12.36
C PHE A 93 1.73 5.75 10.85
N PHE A 94 2.59 6.57 10.27
CA PHE A 94 2.90 6.53 8.84
C PHE A 94 4.38 6.27 8.63
N LEU A 95 4.71 5.18 7.94
CA LEU A 95 6.07 4.75 7.67
C LEU A 95 6.32 4.70 6.18
N VAL A 96 7.43 5.29 5.73
CA VAL A 96 7.90 5.21 4.35
C VAL A 96 9.18 4.37 4.34
N LEU A 97 9.21 3.26 3.60
CA LEU A 97 10.39 2.41 3.43
C LEU A 97 10.84 2.39 1.97
N LYS A 98 12.15 2.28 1.76
CA LYS A 98 12.74 1.98 0.45
C LYS A 98 12.92 0.48 0.30
N LEU A 99 12.38 -0.07 -0.78
CA LEU A 99 12.58 -1.44 -1.21
C LEU A 99 13.69 -1.45 -2.27
N ILE A 100 14.80 -2.09 -1.95
CA ILE A 100 15.98 -2.20 -2.81
C ILE A 100 16.05 -3.64 -3.34
N TYR A 101 16.12 -3.82 -4.65
CA TYR A 101 16.13 -5.14 -5.27
C TYR A 101 16.88 -5.15 -6.61
N PRO A 102 17.47 -6.28 -7.03
CA PRO A 102 18.18 -6.35 -8.30
C PRO A 102 17.22 -6.23 -9.48
N THR A 103 17.63 -5.49 -10.51
CA THR A 103 16.91 -5.42 -11.78
C THR A 103 17.19 -6.69 -12.58
N ARG A 104 16.13 -7.39 -13.03
CA ARG A 104 16.30 -8.67 -13.74
C ARG A 104 17.06 -8.45 -15.06
N GLY A 105 18.16 -9.18 -15.23
CA GLY A 105 18.94 -9.18 -16.47
C GLY A 105 19.92 -8.01 -16.62
N THR A 106 20.14 -7.21 -15.56
CA THR A 106 21.16 -6.15 -15.53
C THR A 106 21.94 -6.18 -14.21
N ASP A 107 23.10 -5.51 -14.16
CA ASP A 107 23.86 -5.28 -12.93
C ASP A 107 23.32 -4.08 -12.13
N GLU A 108 22.15 -3.57 -12.48
CA GLU A 108 21.54 -2.41 -11.85
C GLU A 108 20.67 -2.81 -10.66
N THR A 109 20.54 -1.89 -9.71
CA THR A 109 19.66 -2.03 -8.55
C THR A 109 18.47 -1.09 -8.72
N SER A 110 17.28 -1.64 -8.58
CA SER A 110 16.04 -0.87 -8.51
C SER A 110 15.75 -0.46 -7.07
N ILE A 111 15.16 0.73 -6.92
CA ILE A 111 14.66 1.25 -5.66
C ILE A 111 13.20 1.65 -5.89
N ASP A 112 12.29 1.02 -5.15
CA ASP A 112 10.89 1.41 -5.08
C ASP A 112 10.55 1.85 -3.65
N GLN A 113 9.39 2.47 -3.48
CA GLN A 113 8.84 2.84 -2.17
C GLN A 113 7.67 1.95 -1.77
N ILE A 114 7.60 1.68 -0.46
CA ILE A 114 6.41 1.11 0.18
C ILE A 114 6.06 2.02 1.36
N CYS A 115 4.79 2.41 1.44
CA CYS A 115 4.27 3.15 2.58
C CYS A 115 3.37 2.26 3.42
N PHE A 116 3.38 2.48 4.73
CA PHE A 116 2.54 1.79 5.70
C PHE A 116 1.78 2.85 6.48
N TYR A 117 0.46 2.75 6.49
CA TYR A 117 -0.40 3.50 7.39
C TYR A 117 -1.01 2.54 8.39
N MET A 118 -0.80 2.80 9.68
CA MET A 118 -1.25 1.94 10.77
C MET A 118 -2.10 2.76 11.73
N LYS A 119 -3.29 2.27 12.04
CA LYS A 119 -4.25 2.94 12.93
C LYS A 119 -5.08 1.88 13.65
N GLU A 120 -5.03 1.87 14.98
CA GLU A 120 -5.71 0.85 15.80
C GLU A 120 -5.37 -0.58 15.33
N ASN A 121 -6.37 -1.35 14.87
CA ASN A 121 -6.25 -2.70 14.32
C ASN A 121 -6.22 -2.72 12.78
N ILE A 122 -5.87 -1.59 12.15
CA ILE A 122 -5.87 -1.41 10.70
C ILE A 122 -4.44 -1.19 10.22
N LEU A 123 -4.05 -1.96 9.21
CA LEU A 123 -2.85 -1.79 8.42
C LEU A 123 -3.22 -1.53 6.95
N ILE A 124 -2.66 -0.49 6.36
CA ILE A 124 -2.79 -0.21 4.94
C ILE A 124 -1.40 -0.09 4.35
N THR A 125 -1.06 -0.97 3.41
CA THR A 125 0.21 -0.93 2.68
C THR A 125 -0.02 -0.34 1.31
N PHE A 126 0.85 0.58 0.89
CA PHE A 126 0.82 1.21 -0.41
C PHE A 126 2.11 0.92 -1.14
N GLN A 127 2.01 0.26 -2.28
CA GLN A 127 3.17 -0.06 -3.12
C GLN A 127 3.24 0.91 -4.30
N GLN A 128 4.45 1.34 -4.66
CA GLN A 128 4.65 2.16 -5.85
C GLN A 128 4.41 1.37 -7.16
N LYS A 129 4.75 0.08 -7.13
CA LYS A 129 4.55 -0.88 -8.24
C LYS A 129 4.11 -2.21 -7.63
N PRO A 130 3.28 -3.01 -8.33
CA PRO A 130 2.82 -4.29 -7.81
C PRO A 130 4.00 -5.24 -7.59
N LYS A 131 4.09 -5.79 -6.38
CA LYS A 131 5.02 -6.87 -6.06
C LYS A 131 4.39 -7.85 -5.07
N GLU A 132 4.82 -9.09 -5.16
CA GLU A 132 4.41 -10.22 -4.31
C GLU A 132 5.24 -10.28 -3.00
N ILE A 133 5.77 -9.14 -2.52
CA ILE A 133 6.64 -9.08 -1.34
C ILE A 133 5.94 -9.50 -0.04
N PHE A 134 4.62 -9.36 0.00
CA PHE A 134 3.81 -9.66 1.16
C PHE A 134 3.18 -11.05 1.11
N ASP A 135 3.29 -11.78 0.00
CA ASP A 135 2.63 -13.08 -0.16
C ASP A 135 3.09 -14.12 0.86
N PRO A 136 4.39 -14.21 1.22
CA PRO A 136 4.84 -15.08 2.30
C PRO A 136 4.29 -14.69 3.68
N ILE A 137 3.97 -13.41 3.88
CA ILE A 137 3.38 -12.94 5.14
C ILE A 137 1.90 -13.29 5.14
N LYS A 138 1.17 -12.97 4.07
CA LYS A 138 -0.26 -13.26 3.90
C LYS A 138 -0.60 -14.75 4.04
N SER A 139 0.33 -15.65 3.71
CA SER A 139 0.13 -17.10 3.87
C SER A 139 0.33 -17.61 5.31
N ASN A 140 0.86 -16.78 6.21
CA ASN A 140 1.14 -17.11 7.62
C ASN A 140 0.25 -16.30 8.60
N VAL A 141 -0.65 -15.47 8.06
CA VAL A 141 -1.73 -14.82 8.80
C VAL A 141 -2.86 -15.83 8.96
#